data_AF-A0A2E7I1V9-F1
#
_entry.id   AF-A0A2E7I1V9-F1
#
_cell.length_a   1.000
_cell.length_b   1.000
_cell.length_c   1.000
_cell.angle_alpha   90.00
_cell.angle_beta   90.00
_cell.angle_gamma   90.00
#
_symmetry.space_group_name_H-M   'P 1'
#
loop_
_entity.id
_entity.type
_entity.pdbx_description
1 polymer ?
#
loop_
_entity_poly.entity_id
_entity_poly.type
_entity_poly.pdbx_seq_one_letter_code
_entity_poly.pdbx_strand_id
1 'polypeptide(L)'
;MSDLMLLCTITFRRGAGIILVLLLVLSAPRVAQATAFLADVDDLPLAPGLIEDAGSRMAFDKPGGRIVQALASGPVAPAAVRTFYTETLPELGWQLGPSGSWTRGSEMLSVSFESASGGVVVRFAIAPAGTR
;
A
#
# COMPACT_ATOMS: atom_id res chain seq x y z
N MET A 1 60.53 31.05 -5.50
CA MET A 1 59.43 31.09 -6.50
C MET A 1 59.28 29.71 -7.13
N SER A 2 58.91 28.67 -6.36
CA SER A 2 58.71 27.31 -6.91
C SER A 2 57.79 26.41 -6.06
N ASP A 3 57.68 26.65 -4.74
CA ASP A 3 57.02 25.70 -3.84
C ASP A 3 55.53 25.97 -3.54
N LEU A 4 55.00 27.15 -3.89
CA LEU A 4 53.63 27.53 -3.51
C LEU A 4 52.54 27.10 -4.50
N MET A 5 52.92 26.55 -5.67
CA MET A 5 51.97 26.20 -6.74
C MET A 5 51.52 24.74 -6.74
N LEU A 6 52.09 23.87 -5.89
CA LEU A 6 51.71 22.44 -5.82
C LEU A 6 50.61 22.14 -4.80
N LEU A 7 50.29 23.06 -3.89
CA LEU A 7 49.24 22.86 -2.87
C LEU A 7 47.83 23.23 -3.35
N CYS A 8 47.69 23.88 -4.51
CA CYS A 8 46.39 24.40 -5.00
C CYS A 8 45.63 23.45 -5.96
N THR A 9 46.18 22.29 -6.33
CA THR A 9 45.54 21.37 -7.29
C THR A 9 45.06 20.04 -6.68
N ILE A 10 45.42 19.71 -5.45
CA ILE A 10 45.12 18.39 -4.85
C ILE A 10 43.83 18.38 -4.02
N THR A 11 43.36 19.53 -3.52
CA THR A 11 42.13 19.63 -2.73
C THR A 11 40.84 19.60 -3.55
N PHE A 12 40.89 19.93 -4.85
CA PHE A 12 39.67 20.04 -5.67
C PHE A 12 39.19 18.71 -6.27
N ARG A 13 40.00 17.64 -6.26
CA ARG A 13 39.65 16.34 -6.90
C ARG A 13 38.95 15.33 -5.98
N ARG A 14 38.86 15.60 -4.67
CA ARG A 14 38.34 14.64 -3.67
C ARG A 14 36.86 14.84 -3.31
N GLY A 15 36.30 16.03 -3.52
CA GLY A 15 34.89 16.32 -3.22
C GLY A 15 33.90 15.71 -4.21
N ALA A 16 34.25 15.67 -5.50
CA ALA A 16 33.37 15.18 -6.56
C ALA A 16 33.10 13.66 -6.50
N GLY A 17 34.11 12.87 -6.07
CA GLY A 17 33.97 11.41 -5.97
C GLY A 17 33.08 10.96 -4.81
N ILE A 18 33.12 11.67 -3.67
CA ILE A 18 32.33 11.32 -2.48
C ILE A 18 30.85 11.68 -2.68
N ILE A 19 30.56 12.81 -3.31
CA ILE A 19 29.18 13.24 -3.63
C ILE A 19 28.55 12.28 -4.66
N LEU A 20 29.31 11.80 -5.65
CA LEU A 20 28.82 10.86 -6.65
C LEU A 20 28.52 9.47 -6.06
N VAL A 21 29.35 8.98 -5.13
CA VAL A 21 29.11 7.70 -4.44
C VAL A 21 27.91 7.80 -3.48
N LEU A 22 27.73 8.92 -2.77
CA LEU A 22 26.57 9.12 -1.90
C LEU A 22 25.24 9.18 -2.68
N LEU A 23 25.24 9.77 -3.87
CA LEU A 23 24.08 9.81 -4.78
C LEU A 23 23.75 8.43 -5.39
N LEU A 24 24.76 7.58 -5.63
CA LEU A 24 24.55 6.24 -6.19
C LEU A 24 23.95 5.24 -5.19
N VAL A 25 24.20 5.39 -3.88
CA VAL A 25 23.65 4.47 -2.85
C VAL A 25 22.14 4.67 -2.62
N LEU A 26 21.59 5.86 -2.91
CA LEU A 26 20.13 6.10 -2.82
C LEU A 26 19.34 5.51 -4.00
N SER A 27 20.01 4.99 -5.03
CA SER A 27 19.39 4.39 -6.21
C SER A 27 19.28 2.87 -6.08
N ALA A 28 19.06 2.35 -4.86
CA ALA A 28 18.79 0.93 -4.68
C ALA A 28 17.50 0.58 -5.45
N PRO A 29 17.50 -0.45 -6.32
CA PRO A 29 16.29 -0.86 -7.01
C PRO A 29 15.28 -1.31 -5.95
N ARG A 30 14.20 -0.56 -5.77
CA ARG A 30 13.01 -1.09 -5.11
C ARG A 30 12.52 -2.22 -6.00
N VAL A 31 12.63 -3.46 -5.52
CA VAL A 31 11.95 -4.59 -6.15
C VAL A 31 10.46 -4.24 -6.12
N ALA A 32 9.93 -3.84 -7.28
CA ALA A 32 8.50 -3.61 -7.45
C ALA A 32 7.83 -4.99 -7.33
N GLN A 33 7.34 -5.29 -6.14
CA GLN A 33 6.50 -6.46 -5.94
C GLN A 33 5.22 -6.21 -6.74
N ALA A 34 4.82 -7.17 -7.59
CA ALA A 34 3.60 -7.03 -8.38
C ALA A 34 2.42 -6.78 -7.43
N THR A 35 1.72 -5.67 -7.62
CA THR A 35 0.53 -5.35 -6.82
C THR A 35 -0.55 -6.36 -7.17
N ALA A 36 -0.91 -7.20 -6.21
CA ALA A 36 -2.08 -8.06 -6.30
C ALA A 36 -3.33 -7.24 -5.95
N PHE A 37 -4.48 -7.63 -6.50
CA PHE A 37 -5.78 -7.01 -6.24
C PHE A 37 -6.76 -8.07 -5.77
N LEU A 38 -7.80 -7.65 -5.05
CA LEU A 38 -8.93 -8.54 -4.76
C LEU A 38 -9.62 -8.91 -6.06
N ALA A 39 -9.96 -10.17 -6.20
CA ALA A 39 -10.36 -10.67 -7.51
C ALA A 39 -11.77 -10.22 -7.93
N ASP A 40 -12.64 -9.78 -6.99
CA ASP A 40 -13.97 -9.16 -7.27
C ASP A 40 -13.93 -7.63 -7.34
N VAL A 41 -12.77 -7.03 -7.04
CA VAL A 41 -12.62 -5.58 -6.92
C VAL A 41 -11.29 -5.19 -7.54
N ASP A 42 -11.31 -4.99 -8.86
CA ASP A 42 -10.12 -4.80 -9.70
C ASP A 42 -9.19 -3.65 -9.27
N ASP A 43 -9.72 -2.69 -8.52
CA ASP A 43 -9.01 -1.49 -8.08
C ASP A 43 -8.68 -1.48 -6.58
N LEU A 44 -8.99 -2.55 -5.84
CA LEU A 44 -8.68 -2.66 -4.41
C LEU A 44 -7.45 -3.56 -4.20
N PRO A 45 -6.28 -2.99 -3.91
CA PRO A 45 -5.05 -3.76 -3.78
C PRO A 45 -5.06 -4.65 -2.55
N LEU A 46 -4.43 -5.80 -2.69
CA LEU A 46 -4.20 -6.76 -1.62
C LEU A 46 -2.89 -6.41 -0.91
N ALA A 47 -2.96 -6.23 0.41
CA ALA A 47 -1.76 -5.88 1.18
C ALA A 47 -0.66 -6.96 1.03
N PRO A 48 0.62 -6.57 0.92
CA PRO A 48 1.72 -7.53 0.79
C PRO A 48 1.69 -8.60 1.89
N GLY A 49 1.82 -9.86 1.48
CA GLY A 49 1.80 -11.02 2.37
C GLY A 49 0.41 -11.54 2.74
N LEU A 50 -0.67 -10.89 2.30
CA LEU A 50 -2.01 -11.47 2.32
C LEU A 50 -2.27 -12.32 1.08
N ILE A 51 -3.09 -13.35 1.27
CA ILE A 51 -3.63 -14.21 0.22
C ILE A 51 -5.14 -14.20 0.37
N GLU A 52 -5.86 -13.89 -0.71
CA GLU A 52 -7.32 -13.96 -0.74
C GLU A 52 -7.80 -15.41 -0.64
N ASP A 53 -8.81 -15.66 0.19
CA ASP A 53 -9.50 -16.94 0.27
C ASP A 53 -10.61 -17.00 -0.79
N ALA A 54 -10.31 -17.68 -1.90
CA ALA A 54 -11.24 -17.86 -3.00
C ALA A 54 -12.54 -18.58 -2.60
N GLY A 55 -12.53 -19.41 -1.57
CA GLY A 55 -13.73 -20.13 -1.10
C GLY A 55 -14.70 -19.25 -0.30
N SER A 56 -14.21 -18.13 0.21
CA SER A 56 -14.98 -17.19 1.04
C SER A 56 -15.49 -15.97 0.28
N ARG A 57 -15.23 -15.91 -1.04
CA ARG A 57 -15.59 -14.81 -1.92
C ARG A 57 -17.08 -14.84 -2.27
N MET A 58 -17.74 -13.69 -2.18
CA MET A 58 -19.15 -13.53 -2.56
C MET A 58 -19.38 -12.19 -3.26
N ALA A 59 -19.87 -12.20 -4.49
CA ALA A 59 -20.30 -11.00 -5.20
C ALA A 59 -21.73 -11.14 -5.72
N PHE A 60 -22.54 -10.09 -5.54
CA PHE A 60 -23.90 -10.00 -6.04
C PHE A 60 -24.12 -8.64 -6.70
N ASP A 61 -24.47 -8.67 -7.99
CA ASP A 61 -24.83 -7.47 -8.74
C ASP A 61 -26.35 -7.28 -8.78
N LYS A 62 -26.81 -6.05 -8.52
CA LYS A 62 -28.23 -5.66 -8.58
C LYS A 62 -28.35 -4.27 -9.23
N PRO A 63 -29.55 -3.86 -9.70
CA PRO A 63 -29.77 -2.53 -10.26
C PRO A 63 -29.38 -1.36 -9.31
N GLY A 64 -29.37 -1.60 -7.99
CA GLY A 64 -28.97 -0.62 -6.97
C GLY A 64 -27.48 -0.61 -6.60
N GLY A 65 -26.64 -1.38 -7.30
CA GLY A 65 -25.20 -1.51 -7.05
C GLY A 65 -24.75 -2.92 -6.71
N ARG A 66 -23.43 -3.11 -6.59
CA ARG A 66 -22.81 -4.41 -6.25
C ARG A 66 -22.61 -4.58 -4.75
N ILE A 67 -22.76 -5.80 -4.27
CA ILE A 67 -22.37 -6.21 -2.92
C ILE A 67 -21.22 -7.20 -3.06
N VAL A 68 -20.06 -6.89 -2.52
CA VAL A 68 -18.88 -7.75 -2.56
C VAL A 68 -18.42 -8.07 -1.13
N GLN A 69 -18.09 -9.32 -0.87
CA GLN A 69 -17.42 -9.77 0.34
C GLN A 69 -16.22 -10.62 -0.04
N ALA A 70 -15.09 -10.35 0.59
CA ALA A 70 -13.87 -11.13 0.44
C ALA A 70 -13.18 -11.30 1.79
N LEU A 71 -12.47 -12.42 1.94
CA LEU A 71 -11.58 -12.68 3.05
C LEU A 71 -10.16 -12.83 2.52
N ALA A 72 -9.19 -12.26 3.21
CA ALA A 72 -7.78 -12.51 2.95
C ALA A 72 -7.04 -12.77 4.25
N SER A 73 -6.02 -13.60 4.22
CA SER A 73 -5.23 -13.93 5.40
C SER A 73 -3.75 -14.06 5.08
N GLY A 74 -2.92 -13.87 6.08
CA GLY A 74 -1.48 -14.04 5.92
C GLY A 74 -0.69 -13.87 7.21
N PRO A 75 0.57 -14.32 7.23
CA PRO A 75 1.47 -14.22 8.38
C PRO A 75 2.07 -12.80 8.50
N VAL A 76 1.21 -11.79 8.55
CA VAL A 76 1.57 -10.37 8.60
C VAL A 76 0.95 -9.73 9.84
N ALA A 77 1.67 -8.79 10.46
CA ALA A 77 1.16 -8.09 11.63
C ALA A 77 -0.11 -7.28 11.29
N PRO A 78 -1.21 -7.37 12.07
CA PRO A 78 -2.43 -6.60 11.83
C PRO A 78 -2.19 -5.09 11.69
N ALA A 79 -1.23 -4.53 12.44
CA ALA A 79 -0.86 -3.13 12.38
C ALA A 79 -0.28 -2.73 11.01
N ALA A 80 0.58 -3.57 10.43
CA ALA A 80 1.18 -3.29 9.11
C ALA A 80 0.11 -3.26 8.01
N VAL A 81 -0.86 -4.18 8.07
CA VAL A 81 -1.98 -4.22 7.12
C VAL A 81 -2.91 -3.02 7.31
N ARG A 82 -3.15 -2.59 8.55
CA ARG A 82 -3.93 -1.38 8.83
C ARG A 82 -3.25 -0.13 8.27
N THR A 83 -1.94 0.02 8.47
CA THR A 83 -1.16 1.13 7.89
C THR A 83 -1.26 1.13 6.38
N PHE A 84 -1.05 -0.03 5.73
CA PHE A 84 -1.19 -0.17 4.28
C PHE A 84 -2.52 0.37 3.76
N TYR A 85 -3.65 -0.06 4.33
CA TYR A 85 -4.96 0.42 3.87
C TYR A 85 -5.24 1.89 4.25
N THR A 86 -4.69 2.39 5.35
CA THR A 86 -4.86 3.79 5.75
C THR A 86 -4.11 4.74 4.81
N GLU A 87 -2.98 4.31 4.24
CA GLU A 87 -2.19 5.09 3.28
C GLU A 87 -2.73 4.92 1.85
N THR A 88 -3.13 3.71 1.46
CA THR A 88 -3.50 3.38 0.08
C THR A 88 -4.91 3.84 -0.29
N LEU A 89 -5.89 3.68 0.62
CA LEU A 89 -7.29 3.97 0.29
C LEU A 89 -7.55 5.44 -0.07
N PRO A 90 -6.96 6.44 0.63
CA PRO A 90 -7.08 7.85 0.23
C PRO A 90 -6.59 8.14 -1.20
N GLU A 91 -5.49 7.51 -1.62
CA GLU A 91 -4.94 7.69 -2.98
C GLU A 91 -5.87 7.14 -4.06
N LEU A 92 -6.71 6.17 -3.70
CA LEU A 92 -7.74 5.57 -4.55
C LEU A 92 -9.09 6.31 -4.48
N GLY A 93 -9.14 7.46 -3.80
CA GLY A 93 -10.32 8.31 -3.66
C GLY A 93 -11.30 7.86 -2.58
N TRP A 94 -10.95 6.89 -1.75
CA TRP A 94 -11.75 6.50 -0.60
C TRP A 94 -11.56 7.48 0.55
N GLN A 95 -12.66 7.89 1.18
CA GLN A 95 -12.67 8.83 2.29
C GLN A 95 -13.06 8.10 3.57
N LEU A 96 -12.26 8.26 4.63
CA LEU A 96 -12.56 7.64 5.92
C LEU A 96 -13.71 8.37 6.62
N GLY A 97 -14.78 7.65 6.90
CA GLY A 97 -15.92 8.11 7.67
C GLY A 97 -15.74 7.95 9.19
N PRO A 98 -16.57 8.63 10.00
CA PRO A 98 -16.47 8.62 11.46
C PRO A 98 -16.73 7.25 12.10
N SER A 99 -17.42 6.35 11.39
CA SER A 99 -17.68 4.96 11.80
C SER A 99 -16.51 4.01 11.49
N GLY A 100 -15.43 4.48 10.88
CA GLY A 100 -14.32 3.63 10.41
C GLY A 100 -14.58 2.91 9.09
N SER A 101 -15.72 3.19 8.44
CA SER A 101 -16.00 2.79 7.06
C SER A 101 -15.47 3.82 6.08
N TRP A 102 -15.13 3.38 4.88
CA TRP A 102 -14.63 4.21 3.79
C TRP A 102 -15.74 4.46 2.79
N THR A 103 -15.78 5.64 2.17
CA THR A 103 -16.76 5.98 1.14
C THR A 103 -16.11 6.52 -0.12
N ARG A 104 -16.60 6.13 -1.28
CA ARG A 104 -16.15 6.60 -2.59
C ARG A 104 -17.33 6.62 -3.56
N GLY A 105 -17.72 7.81 -4.04
CA GLY A 105 -18.92 7.95 -4.86
C GLY A 105 -20.17 7.44 -4.12
N SER A 106 -20.88 6.49 -4.71
CA SER A 106 -22.04 5.80 -4.10
C SER A 106 -21.67 4.48 -3.42
N GLU A 107 -20.40 4.22 -3.14
CA GLU A 107 -19.91 2.99 -2.51
C GLU A 107 -19.45 3.25 -1.07
N MET A 108 -19.68 2.26 -0.22
CA MET A 108 -19.11 2.16 1.12
C MET A 108 -18.28 0.87 1.22
N LEU A 109 -17.04 0.99 1.69
CA LEU A 109 -16.11 -0.10 1.95
C LEU A 109 -15.87 -0.23 3.46
N SER A 110 -16.01 -1.44 3.99
CA SER A 110 -15.60 -1.80 5.34
C SER A 110 -14.41 -2.75 5.28
N VAL A 111 -13.38 -2.45 6.08
CA VAL A 111 -12.20 -3.30 6.25
C VAL A 111 -12.05 -3.62 7.73
N SER A 112 -12.25 -4.87 8.12
CA SER A 112 -12.06 -5.33 9.49
C SER A 112 -10.89 -6.29 9.61
N PHE A 113 -10.22 -6.24 10.75
CA PHE A 113 -8.97 -6.95 11.01
C PHE A 113 -9.18 -7.83 12.24
N GLU A 114 -8.97 -9.12 12.08
CA GLU A 114 -9.05 -10.11 13.16
C GLU A 114 -7.68 -10.76 13.32
N SER A 115 -7.14 -10.74 14.54
CA SER A 115 -5.86 -11.39 14.83
C SER A 115 -6.04 -12.91 14.76
N ALA A 116 -5.16 -13.59 14.04
CA ALA A 116 -5.06 -15.03 14.01
C ALA A 116 -3.72 -15.49 14.60
N SER A 117 -3.59 -16.77 14.93
CA SER A 117 -2.34 -17.34 15.40
C SER A 117 -1.22 -17.14 14.37
N GLY A 118 -0.32 -16.20 14.64
CA GLY A 118 0.82 -15.88 13.77
C GLY A 118 0.52 -14.92 12.61
N GLY A 119 -0.64 -14.26 12.57
CA GLY A 119 -1.00 -13.38 11.47
C GLY A 119 -2.30 -12.61 11.63
N VAL A 120 -2.93 -12.29 10.51
CA VAL A 120 -4.20 -11.55 10.45
C VAL A 120 -5.14 -12.17 9.42
N VAL A 121 -6.42 -12.12 9.74
CA VAL A 121 -7.53 -12.31 8.80
C VAL A 121 -8.18 -10.95 8.57
N VAL A 122 -8.35 -10.59 7.31
CA VAL A 122 -8.94 -9.32 6.89
C VAL A 122 -10.22 -9.61 6.14
N ARG A 123 -11.30 -8.94 6.55
CA ARG A 123 -12.58 -9.00 5.86
C ARG A 123 -12.84 -7.69 5.14
N PHE A 124 -13.16 -7.81 3.87
CA PHE A 124 -13.58 -6.71 3.01
C PHE A 124 -15.07 -6.83 2.73
N ALA A 125 -15.79 -5.72 2.82
CA ALA A 125 -17.18 -5.65 2.39
C ALA A 125 -17.42 -4.34 1.65
N ILE A 126 -17.90 -4.43 0.41
CA ILE A 126 -18.35 -3.28 -0.39
C ILE A 126 -19.87 -3.38 -0.54
N ALA A 127 -20.54 -2.26 -0.31
CA ALA A 127 -21.97 -2.13 -0.53
C ALA A 127 -22.27 -0.71 -1.04
N PRO A 128 -23.46 -0.48 -1.61
CA PRO A 128 -23.94 0.87 -1.87
C PRO A 128 -23.96 1.69 -0.57
N ALA A 129 -23.39 2.89 -0.60
CA ALA A 129 -23.62 3.89 0.42
C ALA A 129 -25.09 4.30 0.29
N GLY A 130 -25.93 3.96 1.27
CA GLY A 130 -27.37 4.23 1.21
C GLY A 130 -27.66 5.69 0.87
N THR A 131 -28.71 5.94 0.09
CA THR A 131 -29.19 7.30 -0.18
C THR A 131 -29.53 7.98 1.15
N ARG A 132 -28.86 9.10 1.41
CA ARG A 132 -29.14 9.95 2.57
C ARG A 132 -30.43 10.72 2.38
#